data_AF-A0A1H8YCP9-F1
#
_entry.id   AF-A0A1H8YCP9-F1
#
_cell.length_a   1.000
_cell.length_b   1.000
_cell.length_c   1.000
_cell.angle_alpha   90.00
_cell.angle_beta   90.00
_cell.angle_gamma   90.00
#
_symmetry.space_group_name_H-M   'P 1'
#
loop_
_entity.id
_entity.type
_entity.pdbx_description
1 polymer ?
#
loop_
_entity_poly.entity_id
_entity_poly.type
_entity_poly.pdbx_seq_one_letter_code
_entity_poly.pdbx_strand_id
1 'polypeptide(L)'
;MGIGTYFAQEGGMALSLQNFQWVVPYHEGAIRAFKDKGVWTEAAKRHNDGLVRRQQVMMDAWKTFSLNSPPDEKAAAEAWMKARAAALHKIGMDPVFE
;
A
#
# COMPACT_ATOMS: atom_id res chain seq x y z
N MET A 1 -27.43 29.26 23.65
CA MET A 1 -26.08 28.72 23.92
C MET A 1 -25.98 27.39 23.21
N GLY A 2 -25.16 27.34 22.15
CA GLY A 2 -25.05 26.17 21.28
C GLY A 2 -24.34 25.03 21.99
N ILE A 3 -25.00 23.88 22.04
CA ILE A 3 -24.37 22.59 22.31
C ILE A 3 -23.47 22.25 21.13
N GLY A 4 -22.23 22.74 21.19
CA GLY A 4 -21.17 22.34 20.28
C GLY A 4 -20.94 20.85 20.44
N THR A 5 -21.24 20.09 19.40
CA THR A 5 -20.89 18.68 19.28
C THR A 5 -19.36 18.56 19.18
N TYR A 6 -18.71 18.54 20.34
CA TYR A 6 -17.32 18.09 20.48
C TYR A 6 -17.24 16.59 20.18
N PHE A 7 -17.17 16.21 18.90
CA PHE A 7 -16.61 14.93 18.45
C PHE A 7 -15.29 15.16 17.71
N ALA A 8 -14.49 16.11 18.19
CA ALA A 8 -13.14 16.34 17.73
C ALA A 8 -12.14 15.80 18.75
N GLN A 9 -12.13 14.49 18.98
CA GLN A 9 -10.97 13.77 19.53
C GLN A 9 -11.24 12.27 19.43
N GLU A 10 -10.45 11.51 18.67
CA GLU A 10 -9.85 10.22 19.06
C GLU A 10 -8.66 9.94 18.10
N GLY A 11 -7.52 9.50 18.65
CA GLY A 11 -6.18 9.61 18.04
C GLY A 11 -6.00 8.96 16.66
N GLY A 12 -5.20 9.61 15.80
CA GLY A 12 -4.69 9.05 14.53
C GLY A 12 -5.68 8.88 13.37
N MET A 13 -6.99 8.86 13.62
CA MET A 13 -8.02 8.43 12.65
C MET A 13 -8.98 9.52 12.17
N ALA A 14 -8.72 10.80 12.50
CA ALA A 14 -9.55 11.90 12.02
C ALA A 14 -9.51 12.02 10.48
N LEU A 15 -10.68 12.27 9.85
CA LEU A 15 -10.80 12.37 8.39
C LEU A 15 -9.92 13.46 7.78
N SER A 16 -9.83 14.60 8.46
CA SER A 16 -8.99 15.74 8.04
C SER A 16 -7.49 15.41 8.00
N LEU A 17 -7.07 14.32 8.63
CA LEU A 17 -5.68 13.85 8.65
C LEU A 17 -5.41 12.73 7.65
N GLN A 18 -6.43 12.26 6.91
CA GLN A 18 -6.27 11.15 5.98
C GLN A 18 -5.68 11.62 4.64
N ASN A 19 -4.53 11.05 4.27
CA ASN A 19 -3.98 11.17 2.94
C ASN A 19 -4.37 9.93 2.11
N PHE A 20 -5.43 10.03 1.31
CA PHE A 20 -5.90 8.94 0.46
C PHE A 20 -4.93 8.52 -0.65
N GLN A 21 -3.82 9.24 -0.82
CA GLN A 21 -2.73 8.91 -1.72
C GLN A 21 -1.40 8.64 -0.99
N TRP A 22 -1.46 8.23 0.27
CA TRP A 22 -0.30 7.76 1.03
C TRP A 22 0.28 6.46 0.46
N VAL A 23 1.46 6.03 0.94
CA VAL A 23 2.20 4.87 0.41
C VAL A 23 1.66 3.50 0.83
N VAL A 24 0.71 3.45 1.77
CA VAL A 24 0.11 2.20 2.29
C VAL A 24 -1.34 2.10 1.80
N PRO A 25 -1.77 0.96 1.24
CA PRO A 25 -3.15 0.79 0.82
C PRO A 25 -4.11 0.73 2.02
N TYR A 26 -5.32 1.20 1.81
CA TYR A 26 -6.43 1.11 2.75
C TYR A 26 -7.13 -0.23 2.64
N HIS A 27 -7.53 -0.77 3.80
CA HIS A 27 -8.35 -1.98 3.88
C HIS A 27 -9.80 -1.71 3.44
N GLU A 28 -10.47 -2.72 2.89
CA GLU A 28 -11.85 -2.66 2.40
C GLU A 28 -12.84 -2.06 3.41
N GLY A 29 -12.66 -2.38 4.70
CA GLY A 29 -13.49 -1.81 5.78
C GLY A 29 -13.37 -0.28 5.90
N ALA A 30 -12.16 0.26 5.76
CA ALA A 30 -11.93 1.70 5.78
C ALA A 30 -12.49 2.38 4.52
N ILE A 31 -12.28 1.75 3.36
CA ILE A 31 -12.82 2.24 2.08
C ILE A 31 -14.34 2.36 2.14
N ARG A 32 -15.05 1.36 2.69
CA ARG A 32 -16.50 1.44 2.91
C ARG A 32 -16.88 2.64 3.77
N ALA A 33 -16.24 2.81 4.93
CA ALA A 33 -16.50 3.96 5.80
C ALA A 33 -16.22 5.32 5.13
N PHE A 34 -15.24 5.41 4.24
CA PHE A 34 -14.95 6.63 3.48
C PHE A 34 -15.94 6.89 2.34
N LYS A 35 -16.43 5.83 1.69
CA LYS A 35 -17.49 5.91 0.69
C LYS A 35 -18.80 6.38 1.30
N ASP A 36 -19.19 5.82 2.46
CA ASP A 36 -20.41 6.20 3.17
C ASP A 36 -20.41 7.68 3.58
N LYS A 37 -19.21 8.24 3.83
CA LYS A 37 -19.02 9.67 4.14
C LYS A 37 -18.78 10.55 2.90
N GLY A 38 -18.80 9.98 1.70
CA GLY A 38 -18.64 10.71 0.44
C GLY A 38 -17.23 11.28 0.18
N VAL A 39 -16.21 10.84 0.93
CA VAL A 39 -14.84 11.37 0.82
C VAL A 39 -13.90 10.51 -0.03
N TRP A 40 -14.36 9.32 -0.45
CA TRP A 40 -13.57 8.41 -1.28
C TRP A 40 -13.72 8.74 -2.77
N THR A 41 -12.68 9.29 -3.39
CA THR A 41 -12.68 9.73 -4.79
C THR A 41 -12.18 8.64 -5.76
N GLU A 42 -12.42 8.82 -7.06
CA GLU A 42 -11.83 7.96 -8.10
C GLU A 42 -10.30 8.00 -8.12
N ALA A 43 -9.70 9.15 -7.77
CA ALA A 43 -8.26 9.27 -7.62
C ALA A 43 -7.75 8.40 -6.45
N ALA A 44 -8.43 8.44 -5.30
CA ALA A 44 -8.12 7.58 -4.15
C ALA A 44 -8.25 6.09 -4.51
N LYS A 45 -9.33 5.72 -5.22
CA LYS A 45 -9.54 4.35 -5.71
C LYS A 45 -8.38 3.89 -6.61
N ARG A 46 -8.08 4.63 -7.67
CA ARG A 46 -7.01 4.29 -8.61
C ARG A 46 -5.64 4.14 -7.93
N HIS A 47 -5.34 5.03 -6.98
CA HIS A 47 -4.10 4.98 -6.21
C HIS A 47 -4.03 3.73 -5.33
N ASN A 48 -5.09 3.47 -4.56
CA ASN A 48 -5.19 2.29 -3.70
C ASN A 48 -5.07 0.98 -4.47
N ASP A 49 -5.80 0.86 -5.59
CA ASP A 49 -5.75 -0.31 -6.47
C ASP A 49 -4.34 -0.52 -7.05
N GLY A 50 -3.65 0.58 -7.37
CA GLY A 50 -2.25 0.54 -7.80
C GLY A 50 -1.31 -0.02 -6.73
N LEU A 51 -1.49 0.39 -5.47
CA LEU A 51 -0.70 -0.12 -4.34
C LEU A 51 -0.98 -1.60 -4.05
N VAL A 52 -2.25 -2.01 -4.08
CA VAL A 52 -2.62 -3.43 -3.92
C VAL A 52 -2.00 -4.27 -5.04
N ARG A 53 -2.05 -3.80 -6.29
CA ARG A 53 -1.41 -4.48 -7.42
C ARG A 53 0.11 -4.58 -7.24
N ARG A 54 0.76 -3.51 -6.77
CA ARG A 54 2.19 -3.50 -6.47
C ARG A 54 2.55 -4.56 -5.43
N GLN A 55 1.77 -4.67 -4.35
CA GLN A 55 1.99 -5.67 -3.30
C GLN A 55 1.81 -7.09 -3.84
N GLN A 56 0.76 -7.34 -4.63
CA GLN A 56 0.51 -8.63 -5.24
C GLN A 56 1.69 -9.09 -6.12
N VAL A 57 2.24 -8.20 -6.95
CA VAL A 57 3.41 -8.50 -7.79
C VAL A 57 4.64 -8.85 -6.96
N MET A 58 4.91 -8.12 -5.88
CA MET A 58 6.03 -8.45 -4.98
C MET A 58 5.80 -9.78 -4.25
N MET A 59 4.57 -10.08 -3.82
CA MET A 59 4.24 -11.36 -3.19
C MET A 59 4.46 -12.54 -4.15
N ASP A 60 4.05 -12.40 -5.40
CA ASP A 60 4.22 -13.46 -6.39
C ASP A 60 5.69 -13.63 -6.78
N ALA A 61 6.44 -12.52 -6.92
CA ALA A 61 7.89 -12.57 -7.09
C ALA A 61 8.58 -13.29 -5.93
N TRP A 62 8.16 -13.01 -4.68
CA TRP A 62 8.71 -13.67 -3.50
C TRP A 62 8.44 -15.18 -3.52
N LYS A 63 7.21 -15.62 -3.82
CA LYS A 63 6.85 -17.05 -3.92
C LYS A 63 7.73 -17.79 -4.92
N THR A 64 8.08 -17.17 -6.04
CA THR A 64 8.98 -17.78 -7.03
C THR A 64 10.43 -17.76 -6.57
N PHE A 65 10.89 -16.63 -6.03
CA PHE A 65 12.27 -16.45 -5.58
C PHE A 65 12.63 -17.39 -4.43
N SER A 66 11.77 -17.52 -3.43
CA SER A 66 12.04 -18.27 -2.20
C SER A 66 12.22 -19.78 -2.41
N LEU A 67 11.77 -20.32 -3.54
CA LEU A 67 11.96 -21.74 -3.87
C LEU A 67 13.42 -22.08 -4.21
N ASN A 68 14.19 -21.10 -4.70
CA ASN A 68 15.55 -21.29 -5.19
C ASN A 68 16.50 -20.19 -4.69
N SER A 69 16.22 -19.62 -3.52
CA SER A 69 17.06 -18.55 -2.98
C SER A 69 18.46 -19.07 -2.62
N PRO A 70 19.52 -18.25 -2.79
CA PRO A 70 20.85 -18.57 -2.28
C PRO A 70 20.82 -18.98 -0.79
N PRO A 71 21.66 -19.93 -0.37
CA PRO A 71 21.72 -20.35 1.05
C PRO A 71 22.43 -19.31 1.93
N ASP A 72 23.31 -18.50 1.36
CA ASP A 72 23.93 -17.37 2.04
C ASP A 72 22.92 -16.22 2.15
N GLU A 73 22.69 -15.75 3.37
CA GLU A 73 21.65 -14.75 3.66
C GLU A 73 21.91 -13.41 2.95
N LYS A 74 23.16 -12.99 2.87
CA LYS A 74 23.53 -11.73 2.21
C LYS A 74 23.31 -11.83 0.70
N ALA A 75 23.76 -12.92 0.09
CA ALA A 75 23.53 -13.19 -1.33
C ALA A 75 22.03 -13.34 -1.63
N ALA A 76 21.26 -13.94 -0.72
CA ALA A 76 19.81 -14.05 -0.85
C ALA A 76 19.14 -12.67 -0.78
N ALA A 77 19.55 -11.81 0.14
CA ALA A 77 19.04 -10.45 0.24
C ALA A 77 19.34 -9.65 -1.04
N GLU A 78 20.58 -9.66 -1.52
CA GLU A 78 20.98 -8.96 -2.76
C GLU A 78 20.24 -9.52 -4.00
N ALA A 79 20.09 -10.84 -4.10
CA ALA A 79 19.34 -11.47 -5.17
C ALA A 79 17.84 -11.14 -5.11
N TRP A 80 17.27 -11.04 -3.90
CA TRP A 80 15.90 -10.63 -3.70
C TRP A 80 15.64 -9.21 -4.19
N MET A 81 16.54 -8.26 -3.89
CA MET A 81 16.42 -6.87 -4.33
C MET A 81 16.31 -6.75 -5.86
N LYS A 82 17.16 -7.50 -6.58
CA LYS A 82 17.10 -7.56 -8.05
C LYS A 82 15.82 -8.22 -8.55
N ALA A 83 15.39 -9.33 -7.93
CA ALA A 83 14.19 -10.05 -8.34
C ALA A 83 12.91 -9.21 -8.16
N ARG A 84 12.78 -8.51 -7.02
CA ARG A 84 11.63 -7.62 -6.78
C ARG A 84 11.64 -6.41 -7.70
N ALA A 85 12.80 -5.82 -7.99
CA ALA A 85 12.92 -4.68 -8.89
C ALA A 85 12.51 -5.07 -10.31
N ALA A 86 13.02 -6.21 -10.81
CA ALA A 86 12.65 -6.75 -12.11
C ALA A 86 11.13 -7.03 -12.22
N ALA A 87 10.51 -7.57 -11.17
CA ALA A 87 9.07 -7.83 -11.15
C ALA A 87 8.24 -6.54 -11.24
N LEU A 88 8.67 -5.47 -10.57
CA LEU A 88 8.02 -4.16 -10.61
C LEU A 88 8.20 -3.46 -11.97
N HIS A 89 9.42 -3.46 -12.51
CA HIS A 89 9.67 -2.90 -13.84
C HIS A 89 8.84 -3.56 -14.94
N LYS A 90 8.65 -4.89 -14.87
CA LYS A 90 7.84 -5.64 -15.84
C LYS A 90 6.40 -5.12 -15.95
N ILE A 91 5.88 -4.50 -14.89
CA ILE A 91 4.54 -3.95 -14.85
C ILE A 91 4.50 -2.42 -14.96
N GLY A 92 5.61 -1.80 -15.36
CA GLY A 92 5.75 -0.35 -15.52
C GLY A 92 5.77 0.42 -14.19
N MET A 93 6.18 -0.22 -13.09
CA MET A 93 6.31 0.43 -11.79
C MET A 93 7.77 0.60 -11.41
N ASP A 94 8.12 1.79 -10.91
CA ASP A 94 9.47 2.05 -10.43
C ASP A 94 9.67 1.44 -9.02
N PRO A 95 10.70 0.62 -8.83
CA PRO A 95 11.09 0.16 -7.51
C PRO A 95 11.69 1.31 -6.69
N VAL A 96 11.54 1.25 -5.37
CA VAL A 96 12.21 2.20 -4.45
C VAL A 96 13.64 1.76 -4.19
N PHE A 97 13.93 0.48 -4.42
CA PHE A 97 15.19 -0.16 -4.12
C PHE A 97 15.55 -1.14 -5.25
N GLU A 98 16.83 -1.17 -5.61
CA GLU A 98 17.43 -2.02 -6.65
C GLU A 98 18.21 -3.20 -6.06
#